data_AF-A0AAU4I660-F1
#
_entry.id   AF-A0AAU4I660-F1
#
_cell.length_a   1.000
_cell.length_b   1.000
_cell.length_c   1.000
_cell.angle_alpha   90.00
_cell.angle_beta   90.00
_cell.angle_gamma   90.00
#
_symmetry.space_group_name_H-M   'P 1'
#
loop_
_entity.id
_entity.type
_entity.pdbx_description
1 polymer ?
#
loop_
_entity_poly.entity_id
_entity_poly.type
_entity_poly.pdbx_seq_one_letter_code
_entity_poly.pdbx_strand_id
1 'polypeptide(L)' 'MTYRFWCGECGFKTPWGTESEAERGHTDHYAIRHPGLRLGGQVETAAKAPAGEGTGCVGCTTAAVLGLSLLIIVSACGR' A
#
# COMPACT_ATOMS: atom_id res chain seq x y z
N MET A 1 3.04 -19.89 -8.68
CA MET A 1 2.99 -18.66 -7.87
C MET A 1 1.73 -17.89 -8.21
N THR A 2 1.26 -17.05 -7.29
CA THR A 2 0.25 -16.02 -7.53
C THR A 2 0.85 -14.64 -7.29
N TYR A 3 0.30 -13.64 -7.97
CA TYR A 3 0.80 -12.27 -8.03
C TYR A 3 -0.31 -11.30 -7.63
N ARG A 4 0.09 -10.20 -7.00
CA ARG A 4 -0.78 -9.08 -6.66
C ARG A 4 -0.02 -7.77 -6.85
N PHE A 5 -0.62 -6.82 -7.53
CA PHE A 5 -0.05 -5.51 -7.79
C PHE A 5 -0.72 -4.47 -6.89
N TRP A 6 0.09 -3.55 -6.36
CA TRP A 6 -0.33 -2.44 -5.53
C TRP A 6 -0.14 -1.14 -6.26
N CYS A 7 -1.17 -0.30 -6.26
CA CYS A 7 -1.07 1.07 -6.71
C CYS A 7 -0.36 1.93 -5.65
N GLY A 8 0.72 2.59 -6.04
CA GLY A 8 1.47 3.51 -5.16
C GLY A 8 0.74 4.79 -4.80
N GLU A 9 -0.26 5.20 -5.59
CA GLU A 9 -0.92 6.51 -5.46
C GLU A 9 -2.15 6.46 -4.55
N CYS A 10 -2.92 5.37 -4.58
CA CYS A 10 -4.21 5.28 -3.87
C CYS A 10 -4.38 4.02 -3.00
N GLY A 11 -3.37 3.14 -2.94
CA GLY A 11 -3.42 1.92 -2.13
C GLY A 11 -4.37 0.83 -2.66
N PHE A 12 -4.86 0.97 -3.89
CA PHE A 12 -5.61 -0.10 -4.58
C PHE A 12 -4.73 -1.34 -4.76
N LYS A 13 -5.33 -2.52 -4.60
CA LYS A 13 -4.66 -3.80 -4.83
C LYS A 13 -5.47 -4.65 -5.80
N THR A 14 -4.79 -5.29 -6.73
CA THR A 14 -5.43 -6.26 -7.62
C THR A 14 -5.80 -7.53 -6.83
N PRO A 15 -6.78 -8.31 -7.30
CA PRO A 15 -6.95 -9.66 -6.78
C PRO A 15 -5.68 -10.49 -7.01
N TRP A 16 -5.47 -11.49 -6.14
CA TRP A 16 -4.46 -12.52 -6.35
C TRP A 16 -4.79 -13.31 -7.61
N GLY A 17 -3.85 -13.38 -8.55
CA GLY A 17 -4.04 -14.09 -9.82
C GLY A 17 -2.72 -14.53 -10.44
N THR A 18 -2.74 -14.82 -11.74
CA THR A 18 -1.51 -14.90 -12.53
C THR A 18 -0.89 -13.51 -12.67
N GLU A 19 0.41 -13.46 -12.99
CA GLU A 19 1.13 -12.21 -13.21
C GLU A 19 0.43 -11.34 -14.28
N SER A 20 0.05 -11.93 -15.42
CA SER A 20 -0.61 -11.21 -16.50
C SER A 20 -2.00 -10.69 -16.15
N GLU A 21 -2.77 -11.40 -15.32
CA GLU A 21 -4.07 -10.91 -14.85
C GLU A 21 -3.92 -9.73 -13.89
N ALA A 22 -2.98 -9.84 -12.96
CA ALA A 22 -2.71 -8.80 -11.99
C ALA A 22 -2.09 -7.55 -12.65
N GLU A 23 -1.19 -7.72 -13.62
CA GLU A 23 -0.61 -6.61 -14.40
C GLU A 23 -1.68 -5.87 -15.23
N ARG A 24 -2.56 -6.62 -15.92
CA ARG A 24 -3.67 -6.02 -16.68
C ARG A 24 -4.60 -5.25 -15.76
N GLY A 25 -5.01 -5.85 -14.63
CA GLY A 25 -5.86 -5.17 -13.66
C GLY A 25 -5.23 -3.90 -13.08
N HIS A 26 -3.91 -3.89 -12.87
CA HIS A 26 -3.19 -2.71 -12.42
C HIS A 26 -3.12 -1.62 -13.49
N THR A 27 -2.87 -2.01 -14.75
CA THR A 27 -2.82 -1.09 -15.89
C THR A 27 -4.17 -0.44 -16.15
N ASP A 28 -5.24 -1.23 -16.16
CA ASP A 28 -6.61 -0.73 -16.33
C ASP A 28 -6.99 0.21 -15.18
N HIS A 29 -6.61 -0.14 -13.95
CA HIS A 29 -6.78 0.74 -12.81
C HIS A 29 -6.07 2.08 -13.01
N TYR A 30 -4.81 2.08 -13.46
CA TYR A 30 -4.06 3.30 -13.72
C TYR A 30 -4.67 4.14 -14.84
N ALA A 31 -5.12 3.50 -15.93
CA ALA A 31 -5.77 4.19 -17.04
C ALA A 31 -7.07 4.92 -16.61
N ILE A 32 -7.83 4.32 -15.68
CA ILE A 32 -9.11 4.85 -15.22
C ILE A 32 -8.94 5.86 -14.08
N ARG A 33 -8.09 5.56 -13.10
CA ARG A 33 -7.97 6.34 -11.84
C ARG A 33 -6.79 7.32 -11.83
N HIS A 34 -5.79 7.09 -12.65
CA HIS A 34 -4.53 7.84 -12.68
C HIS A 34 -4.12 8.20 -14.13
N PRO A 35 -5.01 8.85 -14.93
CA PRO A 35 -4.72 9.13 -16.33
C PRO A 35 -3.50 10.04 -16.47
N GLY A 36 -2.53 9.62 -17.31
CA GLY A 36 -1.31 10.37 -17.58
C GLY A 36 -0.22 10.24 -16.52
N LEU A 37 -0.46 9.53 -15.41
CA LEU A 37 0.59 9.18 -14.46
C LEU A 37 1.32 7.92 -14.92
N ARG A 38 2.61 7.85 -14.60
CA ARG A 38 3.39 6.64 -14.86
C ARG A 38 3.00 5.53 -13.89
N LEU A 39 2.88 4.30 -14.41
CA LEU A 39 2.71 3.10 -13.60
C LEU A 39 3.77 3.05 -12.48
N GLY A 40 3.31 3.00 -11.25
CA GLY A 40 4.12 2.91 -10.04
C GLY A 40 3.51 1.97 -9.02
N GLY A 41 4.21 1.72 -7.92
CA GLY A 41 3.75 0.83 -6.86
C GLY A 41 4.60 -0.42 -6.70
N GLN A 42 4.02 -1.51 -6.19
CA GLN A 42 4.75 -2.71 -5.77
C GLN A 42 4.08 -4.00 -6.24
N VAL A 43 4.87 -5.06 -6.39
CA VAL A 43 4.40 -6.40 -6.75
C VAL A 43 4.66 -7.35 -5.60
N GLU A 44 3.64 -8.07 -5.19
CA GLU A 44 3.74 -9.14 -4.22
C GLU A 44 3.58 -10.49 -4.92
N THR A 45 4.39 -11.46 -4.47
CA THR A 45 4.35 -12.83 -4.96
C THR A 45 4.15 -13.80 -3.82
N ALA A 46 3.31 -14.81 -4.04
CA ALA A 46 3.05 -15.85 -3.05
C ALA A 46 3.01 -17.23 -3.72
N ALA A 47 3.42 -18.28 -2.99
CA ALA A 47 3.32 -19.66 -3.46
C ALA A 47 1.86 -20.15 -3.54
N LYS A 48 1.00 -19.62 -2.65
CA LYS A 48 -0.45 -19.89 -2.57
C LYS A 48 -1.16 -18.60 -2.18
N ALA A 49 -2.36 -18.36 -2.71
CA ALA A 49 -3.18 -17.20 -2.35
C ALA A 49 -3.43 -17.20 -0.83
N PRO A 50 -2.99 -16.17 -0.09
CA PRO A 50 -3.19 -16.09 1.34
C PRO A 50 -4.67 -15.91 1.66
N ALA A 51 -5.16 -16.72 2.61
CA ALA A 51 -6.53 -16.66 3.09
C ALA A 51 -6.69 -15.45 4.02
N GLY A 52 -7.02 -14.29 3.45
CA GLY A 52 -7.31 -13.05 4.17
C GLY A 52 -6.09 -12.14 4.31
N GLU A 53 -6.06 -11.05 3.54
CA GLU A 53 -5.04 -10.01 3.71
C GLU A 53 -5.65 -8.62 3.66
N GLY A 54 -6.05 -8.17 4.85
CA GLY A 54 -6.05 -6.77 5.20
C GLY A 54 -4.87 -6.49 6.13
N THR A 55 -3.67 -6.31 5.59
CA THR A 55 -2.56 -5.71 6.33
C THR A 55 -1.88 -4.72 5.41
N GLY A 56 -2.42 -3.50 5.39
CA GLY A 56 -1.67 -2.35 4.91
C GLY A 56 -0.47 -2.13 5.83
N CYS A 57 0.69 -1.87 5.27
CA CYS A 57 1.81 -1.26 5.98
C CYS A 57 1.48 0.20 6.33
N VAL A 58 0.36 0.46 7.02
CA VAL A 58 0.01 1.70 7.71
C VAL A 58 0.35 1.54 9.19
N GLY A 59 1.48 0.88 9.49
CA GLY A 59 2.02 0.73 10.83
C GLY A 59 3.24 1.64 11.10
N CYS A 60 3.92 2.10 10.04
CA CYS A 60 5.15 2.88 10.21
C CYS A 60 4.89 4.39 10.35
N THR A 61 3.77 4.92 9.84
CA THR A 61 3.48 6.36 9.91
C THR A 61 2.77 6.76 11.20
N THR A 62 1.90 5.91 11.75
CA THR A 62 1.15 6.22 12.99
C THR A 62 2.03 6.20 14.24
N ALA A 63 3.03 5.30 14.30
CA ALA A 63 3.99 5.26 15.41
C ALA A 63 4.87 6.53 15.47
N ALA A 64 5.29 7.05 14.32
CA ALA A 64 6.10 8.26 14.25
C ALA A 64 5.33 9.52 14.69
N VAL A 65 4.05 9.62 14.33
CA VAL A 65 3.20 10.77 14.70
C VAL A 65 2.88 10.77 16.20
N LEU A 66 2.53 9.62 16.81
CA LEU A 66 2.28 9.56 18.27
C LEU A 66 3.53 9.89 19.10
N GLY A 67 4.70 9.41 18.68
CA GLY A 67 5.96 9.70 19.38
C GLY A 67 6.32 11.19 19.39
N LEU A 68 6.09 11.89 18.27
CA LEU A 68 6.36 13.32 18.17
C LEU A 68 5.41 14.15 19.04
N SER A 69 4.11 13.82 19.08
CA SER A 69 3.12 14.54 19.90
C SER A 69 3.43 14.47 21.40
N LEU A 70 3.85 13.31 21.90
CA LEU A 70 4.23 13.14 23.31
C LEU A 70 5.44 13.99 23.70
N LEU A 71 6.45 14.10 22.82
CA LEU A 71 7.63 14.93 23.07
C LEU A 71 7.30 16.44 23.14
N ILE A 72 6.35 16.91 22.33
CA ILE A 72 5.91 18.31 22.37
C ILE A 72 5.16 18.60 23.69
N ILE A 73 4.31 17.69 24.15
CA ILE A 73 3.56 17.88 25.41
C ILE A 73 4.51 17.87 26.62
N VAL A 74 5.48 16.94 26.66
CA VAL A 74 6.48 16.89 27.74
C VAL A 74 7.38 18.12 27.76
N SER A 75 7.79 18.63 26.60
CA SER A 75 8.61 19.86 26.53
C SER A 75 7.81 21.13 26.84
N ALA A 76 6.50 21.14 26.61
CA ALA A 76 5.61 22.25 26.96
C ALA A 76 5.18 22.24 28.44
N CYS A 77 5.02 21.07 29.06
CA CYS A 77 4.73 20.95 30.51
C CYS A 77 5.98 20.92 31.40
N GLY A 78 7.17 20.72 30.83
CA GLY A 78 8.44 20.65 31.55
C GLY A 78 9.23 21.97 31.60
N ARG A 79 8.58 23.12 31.35
CA ARG A 79 9.21 24.45 31.45
C ARG A 79 8.61 25.25 32.59
#